data_AF-A0A5N9BYA8-F1
#
_entry.id   AF-A0A5N9BYA8-F1
#
_cell.length_a   1.000
_cell.length_b   1.000
_cell.length_c   1.000
_cell.angle_alpha   90.00
_cell.angle_beta   90.00
_cell.angle_gamma   90.00
#
_symmetry.space_group_name_H-M   'P 1'
#
loop_
_entity.id
_entity.type
_entity.pdbx_description
1 polymer ?
#
loop_
_entity_poly.entity_id
_entity_poly.type
_entity_poly.pdbx_seq_one_letter_code
_entity_poly.pdbx_strand_id
1 'polypeptide(L)'
;MKYIKTLLVLSFAAILLSWLPPNNAFAHGGRDVNDFNFVIGFASEPAYEGIINAIELKITGKPSQKDTHSDGHGHDHHSHGHSDIDVNAHGGIFASELLSAGDKFSTTIAKDINNVEIPYHDHMNHDITGTIKVSDEGDLGEVKVMIHETSLMPSDIHVQPGATIIWTNYSKGLHAITSGVMDSGQTEKQPISGLSETLKAELIHVSSKSSVILNLNEDSDNPGRYTSPFIPTSPGVYEIRVYGTIDGTEIDETFISMGGGGDFDDIVPPTSIQFPQKLTSDREITGAITEATEISQLALIRSNTLNTWVMISLVIGGIGIAVSCLSLGLQFRKK
;
A
#
# COMPACT_ATOMS: atom_id res chain seq x y z
N MET A 1 47.75 -20.22 -27.68
CA MET A 1 47.10 -20.91 -26.54
C MET A 1 47.21 -20.03 -25.29
N LYS A 2 46.45 -18.93 -25.21
CA LYS A 2 46.57 -17.95 -24.10
C LYS A 2 45.33 -17.04 -23.92
N TYR A 3 44.09 -17.51 -24.13
CA TYR A 3 42.89 -16.70 -23.85
C TYR A 3 41.67 -17.54 -23.42
N ILE A 4 41.84 -18.49 -22.50
CA ILE A 4 40.71 -19.26 -21.92
C ILE A 4 40.89 -19.30 -20.40
N LYS A 5 40.79 -18.16 -19.71
CA LYS A 5 40.69 -18.12 -18.23
C LYS A 5 39.90 -16.92 -17.66
N THR A 6 39.13 -16.19 -18.48
CA THR A 6 38.42 -14.98 -18.01
C THR A 6 36.93 -15.01 -18.39
N LEU A 7 36.27 -16.15 -18.18
CA LEU A 7 34.83 -16.27 -18.40
C LEU A 7 34.19 -17.21 -17.37
N LEU A 8 34.43 -16.98 -16.07
CA LEU A 8 33.76 -17.75 -15.01
C LEU A 8 33.76 -17.05 -13.64
N VAL A 9 33.55 -15.72 -13.62
CA VAL A 9 33.37 -14.97 -12.36
C VAL A 9 32.12 -14.08 -12.36
N LEU A 10 31.43 -13.91 -13.49
CA LEU A 10 30.22 -13.06 -13.58
C LEU A 10 28.88 -13.82 -13.53
N SER A 11 28.88 -15.14 -13.37
CA SER A 11 27.64 -15.94 -13.36
C SER A 11 27.18 -16.38 -11.95
N PHE A 12 27.93 -16.07 -10.89
CA PHE A 12 27.54 -16.43 -9.51
C PHE A 12 27.03 -15.25 -8.68
N ALA A 13 27.25 -14.01 -9.14
CA ALA A 13 26.77 -12.81 -8.44
C ALA A 13 25.30 -12.45 -8.77
N ALA A 14 24.69 -13.07 -9.79
CA ALA A 14 23.33 -12.77 -10.24
C ALA A 14 22.25 -13.73 -9.68
N ILE A 15 22.63 -14.78 -8.96
CA ILE A 15 21.69 -15.78 -8.42
C ILE A 15 21.50 -15.63 -6.89
N LEU A 16 22.28 -14.77 -6.23
CA LEU A 16 22.19 -14.57 -4.77
C LEU A 16 21.32 -13.38 -4.33
N LEU A 17 20.67 -12.66 -5.26
CA LEU A 17 19.91 -11.44 -4.96
C LEU A 17 18.40 -11.56 -5.21
N SER A 18 17.86 -12.78 -5.16
CA SER A 18 16.43 -12.99 -5.43
C SER A 18 15.84 -14.07 -4.52
N TRP A 19 15.88 -13.80 -3.22
CA TRP A 19 15.00 -14.39 -2.21
C TRP A 19 14.99 -13.46 -1.00
N LEU A 20 14.34 -12.31 -1.17
CA LEU A 20 13.63 -11.71 -0.06
C LEU A 20 12.23 -12.33 -0.11
N PRO A 21 11.79 -13.08 0.92
CA PRO A 21 10.38 -13.40 1.05
C PRO A 21 9.60 -12.07 1.07
N PRO A 22 8.39 -12.01 0.50
CA PRO A 22 7.54 -10.85 0.68
C PRO A 22 7.14 -10.80 2.16
N ASN A 23 7.83 -9.96 2.95
CA ASN A 23 7.41 -9.62 4.30
C ASN A 23 6.20 -8.71 4.16
N ASN A 24 5.03 -9.31 3.95
CA ASN A 24 3.76 -8.63 3.97
C ASN A 24 3.20 -8.70 5.39
N ALA A 25 3.88 -8.03 6.32
CA ALA A 25 3.27 -7.65 7.59
C ALA A 25 2.85 -6.18 7.41
N PHE A 26 1.62 -5.97 6.96
CA PHE A 26 1.06 -4.66 6.70
C PHE A 26 0.04 -4.35 7.78
N ALA A 27 0.25 -3.23 8.46
CA ALA A 27 -0.60 -2.78 9.54
C ALA A 27 -1.29 -1.48 9.09
N HIS A 28 -2.59 -1.41 9.34
CA HIS A 28 -3.42 -0.25 9.06
C HIS A 28 -2.91 0.95 9.88
N GLY A 29 -2.69 2.10 9.25
CA GLY A 29 -2.22 3.30 9.94
C GLY A 29 -3.34 3.95 10.75
N GLY A 30 -3.04 4.31 12.01
CA GLY A 30 -3.93 5.06 12.90
C GLY A 30 -3.69 6.57 12.85
N ARG A 31 -4.75 7.38 12.86
CA ARG A 31 -4.72 8.85 12.97
C ARG A 31 -5.78 9.34 13.94
N ASP A 32 -5.42 10.29 14.78
CA ASP A 32 -6.39 11.00 15.61
C ASP A 32 -7.15 12.05 14.80
N VAL A 33 -8.46 12.04 14.95
CA VAL A 33 -9.40 12.96 14.30
C VAL A 33 -10.35 13.47 15.38
N ASN A 34 -10.20 14.73 15.78
CA ASN A 34 -10.98 15.33 16.86
C ASN A 34 -10.89 14.49 18.16
N ASP A 35 -12.01 13.97 18.65
CA ASP A 35 -12.09 13.13 19.87
C ASP A 35 -12.06 11.62 19.57
N PHE A 36 -11.68 11.25 18.35
CA PHE A 36 -11.70 9.88 17.86
C PHE A 36 -10.33 9.48 17.34
N ASN A 37 -10.10 8.18 17.28
CA ASN A 37 -8.97 7.56 16.61
C ASN A 37 -9.50 6.73 15.42
N PHE A 38 -8.91 6.95 14.25
CA PHE A 38 -9.26 6.32 12.99
C PHE A 38 -8.11 5.43 12.56
N VAL A 39 -8.33 4.13 12.43
CA VAL A 39 -7.39 3.20 11.81
C VAL A 39 -7.95 2.80 10.45
N ILE A 40 -7.18 3.03 9.39
CA ILE A 40 -7.67 2.88 8.01
C ILE A 40 -6.71 2.03 7.17
N GLY A 41 -7.28 1.24 6.26
CA GLY A 41 -6.50 0.44 5.32
C GLY A 41 -7.36 -0.40 4.41
N PHE A 42 -6.76 -1.46 3.84
CA PHE A 42 -7.49 -2.47 3.10
C PHE A 42 -7.69 -3.73 3.95
N ALA A 43 -8.89 -4.33 3.87
CA ALA A 43 -9.23 -5.52 4.65
C ALA A 43 -8.35 -6.74 4.32
N SER A 44 -7.68 -6.75 3.18
CA SER A 44 -6.67 -7.74 2.81
C SER A 44 -5.47 -7.04 2.19
N GLU A 45 -4.30 -7.19 2.82
CA GLU A 45 -3.06 -6.55 2.39
C GLU A 45 -1.99 -7.61 2.05
N PRO A 46 -1.27 -7.48 0.91
CA PRO A 46 -1.40 -6.40 -0.08
C PRO A 46 -2.73 -6.44 -0.82
N ALA A 47 -3.26 -5.26 -1.13
CA ALA A 47 -4.40 -5.16 -2.02
C ALA A 47 -3.96 -5.38 -3.46
N TYR A 48 -4.55 -6.36 -4.14
CA TYR A 48 -4.22 -6.70 -5.52
C TYR A 48 -5.28 -6.20 -6.49
N GLU A 49 -4.84 -5.62 -7.61
CA GLU A 49 -5.72 -5.33 -8.76
C GLU A 49 -6.47 -6.59 -9.21
N GLY A 50 -7.77 -6.47 -9.46
CA GLY A 50 -8.65 -7.51 -9.97
C GLY A 50 -9.16 -8.51 -8.92
N ILE A 51 -8.71 -8.41 -7.67
CA ILE A 51 -9.14 -9.28 -6.57
C ILE A 51 -10.07 -8.49 -5.65
N ILE A 52 -11.21 -9.07 -5.27
CA ILE A 52 -12.13 -8.43 -4.32
C ILE A 52 -11.42 -8.07 -3.02
N ASN A 53 -11.67 -6.86 -2.54
CA ASN A 53 -11.15 -6.35 -1.29
C ASN A 53 -12.18 -5.42 -0.63
N ALA A 54 -11.84 -4.82 0.50
CA ALA A 54 -12.65 -3.78 1.12
C ALA A 54 -11.75 -2.68 1.70
N ILE A 55 -12.26 -1.47 1.76
CA ILE A 55 -11.73 -0.49 2.72
C ILE A 55 -12.10 -1.03 4.10
N GLU A 56 -11.14 -1.00 5.01
CA GLU A 56 -11.36 -1.22 6.43
C GLU A 56 -11.14 0.09 7.18
N LEU A 57 -12.09 0.44 8.03
CA LEU A 57 -12.04 1.60 8.91
C LEU A 57 -12.44 1.17 10.31
N LYS A 58 -11.57 1.38 11.29
CA LYS A 58 -11.88 1.20 12.70
C LYS A 58 -11.90 2.54 13.41
N ILE A 59 -12.97 2.82 14.14
CA ILE A 59 -13.18 4.07 14.88
C ILE A 59 -13.35 3.77 16.36
N THR A 60 -12.52 4.40 17.18
CA THR A 60 -12.63 4.35 18.64
C THR A 60 -12.63 5.75 19.24
N GLY A 61 -13.26 5.95 20.40
CA GLY A 61 -13.14 7.19 21.17
C GLY A 61 -11.73 7.38 21.75
N LYS A 62 -11.35 8.63 22.04
CA LYS A 62 -10.09 8.91 22.74
C LYS A 62 -10.08 8.31 24.15
N PRO A 63 -8.90 7.90 24.65
CA PRO A 63 -8.75 7.49 26.04
C PRO A 63 -9.08 8.68 26.96
N SER A 64 -10.13 8.56 27.77
CA SER A 64 -10.38 9.48 28.89
C SER A 64 -9.23 9.34 29.89
N GLN A 65 -8.47 10.41 30.08
CA GLN A 65 -7.48 10.50 31.16
C GLN A 65 -8.23 10.44 32.50
N LYS A 66 -8.45 9.23 33.01
CA LYS A 66 -9.12 9.01 34.29
C LYS A 66 -8.10 9.29 35.38
N ASP A 67 -8.31 10.38 36.13
CA ASP A 67 -7.55 10.68 37.35
C ASP A 67 -7.64 9.47 38.29
N THR A 68 -6.60 8.64 38.30
CA THR A 68 -6.51 7.45 39.14
C THR A 68 -5.82 7.84 40.45
N HIS A 69 -6.61 8.24 41.43
CA HIS A 69 -6.30 7.82 42.79
C HIS A 69 -6.72 6.36 42.90
N SER A 70 -5.76 5.43 42.76
CA SER A 70 -5.99 4.03 43.08
C SER A 70 -4.90 3.56 44.03
N ASP A 71 -5.32 3.32 45.27
CA ASP A 71 -4.61 2.49 46.23
C ASP A 71 -4.29 1.13 45.59
N GLY A 72 -3.05 0.68 45.81
CA GLY A 72 -2.53 -0.54 45.26
C GLY A 72 -3.20 -1.78 45.86
N HIS A 73 -3.73 -2.62 44.99
CA HIS A 73 -3.85 -4.05 45.25
C HIS A 73 -3.37 -4.81 44.03
N GLY A 74 -2.13 -5.29 44.11
CA GLY A 74 -1.55 -6.22 43.17
C GLY A 74 -2.31 -7.53 43.19
N HIS A 75 -2.69 -7.99 42.00
CA HIS A 75 -3.16 -9.35 41.79
C HIS A 75 -2.18 -10.04 40.84
N ASP A 76 -1.34 -10.88 41.46
CA ASP A 76 -0.44 -11.80 40.79
C ASP A 76 -1.28 -12.83 40.02
N HIS A 77 -1.13 -12.88 38.71
CA HIS A 77 -1.63 -13.99 37.89
C HIS A 77 -0.45 -14.72 37.24
N HIS A 78 -0.16 -15.90 37.78
CA HIS A 78 0.77 -16.86 37.23
C HIS A 78 0.26 -17.41 35.89
N SER A 79 1.07 -17.25 34.83
CA SER A 79 0.98 -18.06 33.62
C SER A 79 2.21 -18.96 33.52
N HIS A 80 1.98 -20.25 33.29
CA HIS A 80 3.01 -21.27 33.23
C HIS A 80 3.68 -21.33 31.85
N GLY A 81 5.02 -21.32 31.84
CA GLY A 81 5.81 -22.09 30.87
C GLY A 81 6.79 -21.31 30.00
N HIS A 82 8.03 -21.21 30.49
CA HIS A 82 9.29 -21.05 29.73
C HIS A 82 9.69 -19.65 29.20
N SER A 83 9.82 -18.70 30.12
CA SER A 83 10.97 -17.79 30.34
C SER A 83 10.48 -16.78 31.39
N ASP A 84 11.23 -16.49 32.46
CA ASP A 84 10.81 -15.55 33.51
C ASP A 84 10.87 -14.08 33.04
N ILE A 85 10.57 -13.83 31.76
CA ILE A 85 10.59 -12.50 31.15
C ILE A 85 9.19 -11.94 31.24
N ASP A 86 9.03 -10.94 32.09
CA ASP A 86 7.82 -10.14 32.12
C ASP A 86 7.77 -9.25 30.88
N VAL A 87 7.13 -9.75 29.82
CA VAL A 87 6.95 -9.02 28.56
C VAL A 87 6.13 -7.75 28.73
N ASN A 88 5.38 -7.61 29.82
CA ASN A 88 4.59 -6.43 30.13
C ASN A 88 5.39 -5.37 30.91
N ALA A 89 6.55 -5.71 31.48
CA ALA A 89 7.37 -4.76 32.22
C ALA A 89 7.78 -3.58 31.31
N HIS A 90 7.38 -2.36 31.71
CA HIS A 90 7.71 -1.13 30.98
C HIS A 90 9.24 -0.95 30.87
N GLY A 91 9.75 -0.96 29.65
CA GLY A 91 11.18 -0.94 29.32
C GLY A 91 11.95 -2.21 29.70
N GLY A 92 11.27 -3.32 30.01
CA GLY A 92 11.88 -4.54 30.53
C GLY A 92 12.77 -5.28 29.52
N ILE A 93 12.50 -5.14 28.22
CA ILE A 93 13.25 -5.81 27.15
C ILE A 93 14.12 -4.80 26.40
N PHE A 94 13.54 -3.65 26.03
CA PHE A 94 14.27 -2.55 25.40
C PHE A 94 13.63 -1.19 25.68
N ALA A 95 14.44 -0.14 25.61
CA ALA A 95 14.01 1.24 25.55
C ALA A 95 15.03 2.04 24.72
N SER A 96 14.56 2.82 23.75
CA SER A 96 15.42 3.68 22.96
C SER A 96 15.72 5.00 23.66
N GLU A 97 16.78 5.68 23.21
CA GLU A 97 16.90 7.13 23.43
C GLU A 97 15.88 7.90 22.56
N LEU A 98 15.85 9.22 22.70
CA LEU A 98 15.06 10.10 21.82
C LEU A 98 15.59 10.04 20.39
N LEU A 99 14.69 9.78 19.44
CA LEU A 99 14.95 9.71 18.01
C LEU A 99 14.44 10.98 17.33
N SER A 100 15.35 11.75 16.75
CA SER A 100 15.02 12.87 15.86
C SER A 100 14.72 12.36 14.44
N ALA A 101 14.23 13.23 13.57
CA ALA A 101 13.94 12.89 12.18
C ALA A 101 15.15 12.24 11.49
N GLY A 102 14.96 11.03 10.96
CA GLY A 102 15.98 10.21 10.30
C GLY A 102 16.81 9.32 11.24
N ASP A 103 16.72 9.50 12.56
CA ASP A 103 17.43 8.66 13.52
C ASP A 103 16.86 7.25 13.56
N LYS A 104 17.69 6.30 14.00
CA LYS A 104 17.37 4.89 14.06
C LYS A 104 17.65 4.30 15.43
N PHE A 105 16.77 3.42 15.86
CA PHE A 105 16.96 2.54 17.00
C PHE A 105 16.95 1.09 16.53
N SER A 106 17.82 0.24 17.07
CA SER A 106 17.79 -1.18 16.79
C SER A 106 17.97 -2.02 18.04
N THR A 107 17.29 -3.17 18.07
CA THR A 107 17.43 -4.18 19.13
C THR A 107 17.38 -5.57 18.53
N THR A 108 18.02 -6.55 19.17
CA THR A 108 17.96 -7.96 18.78
C THR A 108 17.16 -8.73 19.82
N ILE A 109 16.13 -9.45 19.36
CA ILE A 109 15.34 -10.32 20.24
C ILE A 109 16.23 -11.44 20.75
N ALA A 110 16.32 -11.60 22.07
CA ALA A 110 17.17 -12.63 22.67
C ALA A 110 16.71 -14.03 22.24
N LYS A 111 17.66 -14.97 22.09
CA LYS A 111 17.39 -16.31 21.53
C LYS A 111 16.53 -17.20 22.44
N ASP A 112 16.46 -16.84 23.71
CA ASP A 112 15.67 -17.50 24.74
C ASP A 112 14.25 -16.93 24.89
N ILE A 113 13.94 -15.83 24.19
CA ILE A 113 12.59 -15.29 24.05
C ILE A 113 11.93 -15.99 22.86
N ASN A 114 10.96 -16.87 23.11
CA ASN A 114 10.20 -17.55 22.05
C ASN A 114 8.75 -17.81 22.48
N ASN A 115 7.84 -17.90 21.52
CA ASN A 115 6.39 -18.08 21.72
C ASN A 115 5.76 -17.06 22.68
N VAL A 116 6.14 -15.79 22.53
CA VAL A 116 5.59 -14.67 23.32
C VAL A 116 5.14 -13.53 22.42
N GLU A 117 4.29 -12.66 22.95
CA GLU A 117 3.92 -11.38 22.33
C GLU A 117 4.43 -10.26 23.23
N ILE A 118 5.30 -9.42 22.68
CA ILE A 118 5.91 -8.29 23.39
C ILE A 118 5.17 -7.02 22.94
N PRO A 119 4.35 -6.41 23.81
CA PRO A 119 3.82 -5.08 23.52
C PRO A 119 4.96 -4.06 23.52
N TYR A 120 4.83 -3.01 22.71
CA TYR A 120 5.72 -1.86 22.76
C TYR A 120 4.96 -0.59 22.35
N HIS A 121 5.53 0.56 22.64
CA HIS A 121 4.91 1.85 22.32
C HIS A 121 5.95 2.95 22.17
N ASP A 122 5.52 4.07 21.60
CA ASP A 122 6.27 5.32 21.67
C ASP A 122 6.04 6.00 23.01
N HIS A 123 7.11 6.20 23.76
CA HIS A 123 7.15 6.83 25.07
C HIS A 123 6.95 8.35 25.01
N MET A 124 7.02 8.96 23.81
CA MET A 124 6.64 10.36 23.60
C MET A 124 5.15 10.53 23.30
N ASN A 125 4.52 9.47 22.77
CA ASN A 125 3.10 9.42 22.46
C ASN A 125 2.57 7.99 22.68
N HIS A 126 2.04 7.72 23.87
CA HIS A 126 1.59 6.37 24.25
C HIS A 126 0.39 5.86 23.45
N ASP A 127 -0.23 6.69 22.61
CA ASP A 127 -1.25 6.23 21.66
C ASP A 127 -0.65 5.45 20.48
N ILE A 128 0.65 5.59 20.23
CA ILE A 128 1.38 4.88 19.20
C ILE A 128 1.92 3.58 19.80
N THR A 129 1.24 2.48 19.51
CA THR A 129 1.56 1.14 20.06
C THR A 129 1.85 0.14 18.95
N GLY A 130 2.52 -0.95 19.31
CA GLY A 130 2.73 -2.09 18.44
C GLY A 130 2.95 -3.38 19.20
N THR A 131 2.97 -4.50 18.48
CA THR A 131 3.18 -5.84 19.04
C THR A 131 4.29 -6.55 18.28
N ILE A 132 5.19 -7.20 19.03
CA ILE A 132 6.20 -8.10 18.46
C ILE A 132 5.80 -9.52 18.84
N LYS A 133 5.28 -10.28 17.89
CA LYS A 133 5.07 -11.71 18.04
C LYS A 133 6.38 -12.43 17.79
N VAL A 134 6.87 -13.17 18.78
CA VAL A 134 8.12 -13.94 18.67
C VAL A 134 7.78 -15.42 18.59
N SER A 135 8.12 -16.07 17.47
CA SER A 135 7.98 -17.53 17.33
C SER A 135 8.91 -18.08 16.25
N ASP A 136 9.08 -19.40 16.19
CA ASP A 136 9.83 -20.09 15.13
C ASP A 136 9.28 -19.86 13.70
N GLU A 137 8.01 -19.46 13.57
CA GLU A 137 7.35 -19.17 12.28
C GLU A 137 7.54 -17.72 11.78
N GLY A 138 8.18 -16.85 12.58
CA GLY A 138 8.35 -15.45 12.22
C GLY A 138 9.49 -15.18 11.22
N ASP A 139 9.72 -13.90 10.94
CA ASP A 139 10.83 -13.43 10.12
C ASP A 139 12.18 -13.59 10.84
N LEU A 140 13.17 -14.17 10.16
CA LEU A 140 14.56 -14.22 10.61
C LEU A 140 15.38 -13.14 9.89
N GLY A 141 16.16 -12.35 10.65
CA GLY A 141 17.04 -11.33 10.09
C GLY A 141 16.68 -9.92 10.56
N GLU A 142 16.77 -8.93 9.67
CA GLU A 142 16.44 -7.53 9.95
C GLU A 142 14.98 -7.21 9.59
N VAL A 143 14.19 -6.80 10.57
CA VAL A 143 12.84 -6.27 10.39
C VAL A 143 12.86 -4.76 10.60
N LYS A 144 12.21 -4.01 9.71
CA LYS A 144 12.20 -2.55 9.74
C LYS A 144 10.83 -2.03 10.13
N VAL A 145 10.80 -1.07 11.04
CA VAL A 145 9.61 -0.36 11.46
C VAL A 145 9.84 1.14 11.24
N MET A 146 8.88 1.79 10.61
CA MET A 146 8.89 3.23 10.35
C MET A 146 8.05 3.91 11.41
N ILE A 147 8.61 4.91 12.08
CA ILE A 147 7.89 5.76 13.03
C ILE A 147 7.43 6.99 12.26
N HIS A 148 6.12 7.17 12.16
CA HIS A 148 5.49 8.38 11.66
C HIS A 148 4.94 9.20 12.82
N GLU A 149 4.44 10.40 12.53
CA GLU A 149 4.02 11.37 13.56
C GLU A 149 2.99 10.79 14.55
N THR A 150 2.15 9.86 14.09
CA THR A 150 1.05 9.28 14.89
C THR A 150 0.91 7.76 14.74
N SER A 151 1.86 7.07 14.07
CA SER A 151 1.74 5.64 13.78
C SER A 151 3.08 4.92 13.66
N LEU A 152 3.05 3.59 13.80
CA LEU A 152 4.16 2.68 13.52
C LEU A 152 3.81 1.83 12.31
N MET A 153 4.75 1.66 11.38
CA MET A 153 4.54 0.89 10.17
C MET A 153 5.69 -0.11 9.91
N PRO A 154 5.42 -1.42 10.03
CA PRO A 154 4.24 -2.01 10.66
C PRO A 154 4.19 -1.77 12.18
N SER A 155 2.99 -1.72 12.77
CA SER A 155 2.80 -1.74 14.22
C SER A 155 2.91 -3.16 14.79
N ASP A 156 2.51 -4.17 14.01
CA ASP A 156 2.59 -5.58 14.41
C ASP A 156 3.60 -6.33 13.54
N ILE A 157 4.58 -6.95 14.19
CA ILE A 157 5.63 -7.73 13.52
C ILE A 157 5.73 -9.12 14.08
N HIS A 158 6.05 -10.08 13.21
CA HIS A 158 6.24 -11.48 13.56
C HIS A 158 7.67 -11.89 13.28
N VAL A 159 8.45 -12.20 14.32
CA VAL A 159 9.91 -12.42 14.22
C VAL A 159 10.35 -13.71 14.91
N GLN A 160 11.51 -14.23 14.50
CA GLN A 160 12.15 -15.35 15.20
C GLN A 160 13.03 -14.87 16.36
N PRO A 161 13.27 -15.72 17.38
CA PRO A 161 14.32 -15.47 18.35
C PRO A 161 15.66 -15.21 17.65
N GLY A 162 16.34 -14.11 18.00
CA GLY A 162 17.59 -13.67 17.36
C GLY A 162 17.41 -12.72 16.17
N ALA A 163 16.19 -12.36 15.77
CA ALA A 163 15.95 -11.32 14.77
C ALA A 163 16.31 -9.92 15.33
N THR A 164 16.75 -9.03 14.43
CA THR A 164 17.03 -7.62 14.73
C THR A 164 15.89 -6.77 14.22
N ILE A 165 15.33 -5.93 15.07
CA ILE A 165 14.30 -4.96 14.71
C ILE A 165 14.94 -3.57 14.65
N ILE A 166 14.62 -2.80 13.62
CA ILE A 166 15.17 -1.47 13.36
C ILE A 166 14.02 -0.49 13.18
N TRP A 167 13.84 0.40 14.15
CA TRP A 167 12.93 1.54 14.03
C TRP A 167 13.65 2.73 13.41
N THR A 168 13.02 3.44 12.47
CA THR A 168 13.53 4.68 11.88
C THR A 168 12.47 5.77 12.00
N ASN A 169 12.86 6.95 12.49
CA ASN A 169 11.94 8.09 12.56
C ASN A 169 11.80 8.78 11.18
N TYR A 170 10.60 8.75 10.61
CA TYR A 170 10.22 9.42 9.36
C TYR A 170 9.37 10.68 9.59
N SER A 171 9.06 11.00 10.85
CA SER A 171 8.31 12.18 11.26
C SER A 171 9.24 13.37 11.52
N LYS A 172 8.66 14.53 11.83
CA LYS A 172 9.43 15.68 12.33
C LYS A 172 9.49 15.72 13.85
N GLY A 173 8.56 15.02 14.52
CA GLY A 173 8.49 14.87 15.97
C GLY A 173 9.64 14.06 16.56
N LEU A 174 9.80 14.17 17.88
CA LEU A 174 10.69 13.31 18.66
C LEU A 174 9.92 12.07 19.11
N HIS A 175 10.54 10.89 18.98
CA HIS A 175 9.95 9.62 19.38
C HIS A 175 10.93 8.82 20.26
N ALA A 176 10.44 7.91 21.09
CA ALA A 176 11.26 6.99 21.87
C ALA A 176 10.55 5.64 22.04
N ILE A 177 11.07 4.57 21.46
CA ILE A 177 10.40 3.27 21.40
C ILE A 177 10.75 2.42 22.63
N THR A 178 9.74 1.96 23.36
CA THR A 178 9.89 1.24 24.62
C THR A 178 9.04 -0.03 24.65
N SER A 179 9.62 -1.15 25.07
CA SER A 179 8.91 -2.42 25.24
C SER A 179 8.04 -2.42 26.50
N GLY A 180 7.07 -3.32 26.57
CA GLY A 180 6.17 -3.45 27.71
C GLY A 180 4.96 -2.53 27.60
N VAL A 181 4.07 -2.69 28.58
CA VAL A 181 2.91 -1.82 28.72
C VAL A 181 3.30 -0.64 29.58
N MET A 182 2.99 0.58 29.14
CA MET A 182 2.89 1.69 30.08
C MET A 182 1.68 1.43 30.96
N ASP A 183 1.80 1.62 32.27
CA ASP A 183 0.66 1.75 33.19
C ASP A 183 -0.02 3.12 32.97
N SER A 184 -0.38 3.41 31.72
CA SER A 184 -1.45 4.36 31.43
C SER A 184 -2.73 3.54 31.55
N GLY A 185 -3.16 3.31 32.80
CA GLY A 185 -4.27 2.42 33.16
C GLY A 185 -5.24 2.24 32.00
N GLN A 186 -5.17 1.05 31.39
CA GLN A 186 -5.86 0.63 30.16
C GLN A 186 -7.12 1.46 29.93
N THR A 187 -6.98 2.56 29.19
CA THR A 187 -8.16 3.25 28.71
C THR A 187 -8.51 2.53 27.43
N GLU A 188 -9.20 1.41 27.59
CA GLU A 188 -9.78 0.64 26.50
C GLU A 188 -10.53 1.63 25.60
N LYS A 189 -9.95 1.97 24.43
CA LYS A 189 -10.50 2.94 23.49
C LYS A 189 -11.84 2.37 23.02
N GLN A 190 -12.94 2.94 23.50
CA GLN A 190 -14.27 2.38 23.29
C GLN A 190 -14.61 2.43 21.80
N PRO A 191 -15.02 1.30 21.18
CA PRO A 191 -15.43 1.30 19.78
C PRO A 191 -16.67 2.18 19.58
N ILE A 192 -16.71 2.92 18.48
CA ILE A 192 -17.85 3.77 18.13
C ILE A 192 -18.69 3.09 17.04
N SER A 193 -19.84 2.58 17.44
CA SER A 193 -20.80 1.88 16.58
C SER A 193 -21.86 2.80 15.95
N GLY A 194 -22.58 2.28 14.95
CA GLY A 194 -23.76 2.94 14.38
C GLY A 194 -23.46 4.06 13.38
N LEU A 195 -22.24 4.15 12.84
CA LEU A 195 -21.82 5.24 11.96
C LEU A 195 -22.13 5.01 10.47
N SER A 196 -22.71 3.85 10.10
CA SER A 196 -23.00 3.49 8.70
C SER A 196 -23.89 4.47 7.94
N GLU A 197 -24.79 5.16 8.66
CA GLU A 197 -25.69 6.15 8.07
C GLU A 197 -25.14 7.58 8.13
N THR A 198 -24.22 7.85 9.06
CA THR A 198 -23.72 9.21 9.34
C THR A 198 -22.37 9.49 8.71
N LEU A 199 -21.60 8.45 8.37
CA LEU A 199 -20.32 8.54 7.67
C LEU A 199 -20.37 7.87 6.29
N LYS A 200 -19.56 8.39 5.39
CA LYS A 200 -19.29 7.82 4.06
C LYS A 200 -17.78 7.75 3.84
N ALA A 201 -17.37 6.80 3.00
CA ALA A 201 -16.01 6.72 2.50
C ALA A 201 -16.03 6.97 0.98
N GLU A 202 -15.20 7.88 0.51
CA GLU A 202 -14.90 8.07 -0.91
C GLU A 202 -13.52 7.49 -1.20
N LEU A 203 -13.43 6.56 -2.14
CA LEU A 203 -12.17 6.01 -2.63
C LEU A 203 -11.76 6.76 -3.90
N ILE A 204 -10.56 7.32 -3.93
CA ILE A 204 -10.03 8.10 -5.05
C ILE A 204 -8.75 7.46 -5.57
N HIS A 205 -8.70 7.18 -6.87
CA HIS A 205 -7.47 6.77 -7.53
C HIS A 205 -6.70 8.02 -7.99
N VAL A 206 -5.53 8.28 -7.39
CA VAL A 206 -4.81 9.55 -7.55
C VAL A 206 -4.43 9.82 -9.00
N SER A 207 -3.94 8.80 -9.72
CA SER A 207 -3.42 8.98 -11.08
C SER A 207 -4.51 9.29 -12.11
N SER A 208 -5.68 8.63 -12.02
CA SER A 208 -6.80 8.87 -12.94
C SER A 208 -7.78 9.93 -12.45
N LYS A 209 -7.68 10.34 -11.18
CA LYS A 209 -8.61 11.24 -10.49
C LYS A 209 -10.07 10.75 -10.50
N SER A 210 -10.24 9.43 -10.65
CA SER A 210 -11.55 8.79 -10.61
C SER A 210 -11.87 8.42 -9.17
N SER A 211 -13.12 8.64 -8.75
CA SER A 211 -13.57 8.29 -7.40
C SER A 211 -14.89 7.52 -7.38
N VAL A 212 -15.13 6.84 -6.27
CA VAL A 212 -16.40 6.16 -5.96
C VAL A 212 -16.74 6.35 -4.49
N ILE A 213 -18.01 6.66 -4.20
CA ILE A 213 -18.52 6.72 -2.84
C ILE A 213 -19.00 5.33 -2.44
N LEU A 214 -18.51 4.85 -1.30
CA LEU A 214 -18.82 3.55 -0.73
C LEU A 214 -19.53 3.71 0.62
N ASN A 215 -20.49 2.83 0.88
CA ASN A 215 -21.21 2.79 2.15
C ASN A 215 -20.40 1.97 3.15
N LEU A 216 -20.14 2.55 4.32
CA LEU A 216 -19.52 1.87 5.46
C LEU A 216 -20.51 0.90 6.09
N ASN A 217 -20.18 -0.38 6.12
CA ASN A 217 -20.99 -1.41 6.77
C ASN A 217 -20.29 -1.84 8.05
N GLU A 218 -20.95 -1.62 9.19
CA GLU A 218 -20.40 -2.07 10.47
C GLU A 218 -20.33 -3.60 10.52
N ASP A 219 -19.22 -4.11 11.03
CA ASP A 219 -19.05 -5.51 11.37
C ASP A 219 -19.75 -5.79 12.71
N SER A 220 -20.81 -6.62 12.67
CA SER A 220 -21.59 -6.94 13.87
C SER A 220 -20.80 -7.70 14.93
N ASP A 221 -19.76 -8.43 14.53
CA ASP A 221 -18.92 -9.19 15.45
C ASP A 221 -17.79 -8.33 16.03
N ASN A 222 -17.47 -7.22 15.38
CA ASN A 222 -16.40 -6.29 15.76
C ASN A 222 -16.94 -4.85 15.79
N PRO A 223 -17.63 -4.44 16.87
CA PRO A 223 -18.15 -3.07 17.01
C PRO A 223 -17.10 -2.00 16.70
N GLY A 224 -17.51 -0.96 15.97
CA GLY A 224 -16.63 0.14 15.57
C GLY A 224 -15.67 -0.19 14.41
N ARG A 225 -15.69 -1.42 13.89
CA ARG A 225 -15.04 -1.79 12.61
C ARG A 225 -16.06 -1.70 11.48
N TYR A 226 -15.69 -1.02 10.41
CA TYR A 226 -16.52 -0.78 9.24
C TYR A 226 -15.80 -1.23 7.98
N THR A 227 -16.54 -1.84 7.06
CA THR A 227 -15.99 -2.28 5.78
C THR A 227 -16.82 -1.82 4.59
N SER A 228 -16.12 -1.55 3.49
CA SER A 228 -16.71 -1.13 2.21
C SER A 228 -16.10 -1.94 1.07
N PRO A 229 -16.78 -2.99 0.55
CA PRO A 229 -16.21 -3.86 -0.47
C PRO A 229 -16.07 -3.15 -1.82
N PHE A 230 -14.99 -3.46 -2.53
CA PHE A 230 -14.72 -2.99 -3.89
C PHE A 230 -13.81 -3.97 -4.64
N ILE A 231 -13.72 -3.81 -5.96
CA ILE A 231 -12.71 -4.51 -6.77
C ILE A 231 -11.79 -3.44 -7.37
N PRO A 232 -10.51 -3.36 -6.96
CA PRO A 232 -9.56 -2.48 -7.61
C PRO A 232 -9.33 -2.90 -9.06
N THR A 233 -9.33 -1.92 -9.96
CA THR A 233 -9.11 -2.14 -11.41
C THR A 233 -7.87 -1.42 -11.93
N SER A 234 -7.06 -0.89 -11.02
CA SER A 234 -5.76 -0.32 -11.32
C SER A 234 -4.86 -0.39 -10.08
N PRO A 235 -3.57 -0.65 -10.26
CA PRO A 235 -2.59 -0.51 -9.19
C PRO A 235 -2.19 0.95 -9.02
N GLY A 236 -1.62 1.28 -7.86
CA GLY A 236 -1.01 2.57 -7.58
C GLY A 236 -1.52 3.20 -6.29
N VAL A 237 -1.40 4.53 -6.24
CA VAL A 237 -1.72 5.36 -5.09
C VAL A 237 -3.21 5.65 -5.04
N TYR A 238 -3.79 5.46 -3.87
CA TYR A 238 -5.18 5.75 -3.57
C TYR A 238 -5.29 6.70 -2.39
N GLU A 239 -6.34 7.52 -2.41
CA GLU A 239 -6.80 8.26 -1.25
C GLU A 239 -8.13 7.67 -0.77
N ILE A 240 -8.32 7.63 0.54
CA ILE A 240 -9.61 7.34 1.15
C ILE A 240 -10.03 8.58 1.92
N ARG A 241 -11.14 9.18 1.53
CA ARG A 241 -11.75 10.32 2.23
C ARG A 241 -12.92 9.83 3.06
N VAL A 242 -12.87 10.03 4.37
CA VAL A 242 -13.96 9.73 5.29
C VAL A 242 -14.62 11.03 5.70
N TYR A 243 -15.94 11.13 5.48
CA TYR A 243 -16.67 12.36 5.76
C TYR A 243 -18.08 12.10 6.29
N GLY A 244 -18.61 13.07 7.05
CA GLY A 244 -19.93 13.01 7.65
C GLY A 244 -19.94 13.54 9.08
N THR A 245 -20.69 12.89 9.98
CA THR A 245 -20.75 13.30 11.39
C THR A 245 -20.64 12.13 12.35
N ILE A 246 -19.99 12.36 13.50
CA ILE A 246 -19.98 11.46 14.67
C ILE A 246 -20.44 12.29 15.87
N ASP A 247 -21.54 11.92 16.51
CA ASP A 247 -22.12 12.64 17.65
C ASP A 247 -22.30 14.16 17.42
N GLY A 248 -22.57 14.57 16.18
CA GLY A 248 -22.70 15.98 15.78
C GLY A 248 -21.39 16.69 15.45
N THR A 249 -20.24 16.06 15.67
CA THR A 249 -18.92 16.55 15.22
C THR A 249 -18.75 16.27 13.74
N GLU A 250 -18.46 17.31 12.95
CA GLU A 250 -18.15 17.17 11.52
C GLU A 250 -16.80 16.48 11.32
N ILE A 251 -16.79 15.50 10.41
CA ILE A 251 -15.61 14.76 9.97
C ILE A 251 -15.44 15.00 8.48
N ASP A 252 -14.22 15.35 8.05
CA ASP A 252 -13.84 15.43 6.64
C ASP A 252 -12.32 15.22 6.52
N GLU A 253 -11.92 13.95 6.44
CA GLU A 253 -10.55 13.51 6.61
C GLU A 253 -10.10 12.66 5.43
N THR A 254 -8.97 13.05 4.81
CA THR A 254 -8.37 12.30 3.71
C THR A 254 -7.12 11.58 4.18
N PHE A 255 -7.00 10.31 3.79
CA PHE A 255 -5.87 9.43 4.04
C PHE A 255 -5.26 9.03 2.69
N ILE A 256 -3.94 8.94 2.58
CA ILE A 256 -3.24 8.64 1.33
C ILE A 256 -2.34 7.41 1.48
N SER A 257 -2.33 6.55 0.46
CA SER A 257 -1.52 5.35 0.49
C SER A 257 -0.01 5.63 0.39
N MET A 258 0.81 4.62 0.64
CA MET A 258 2.28 4.68 0.75
C MET A 258 2.99 5.50 -0.34
N GLY A 259 2.60 5.36 -1.60
CA GLY A 259 3.25 6.08 -2.70
C GLY A 259 2.99 7.60 -2.69
N GLY A 260 2.09 8.10 -1.84
CA GLY A 260 1.71 9.51 -1.74
C GLY A 260 1.97 10.20 -0.40
N GLY A 261 2.39 9.49 0.66
CA GLY A 261 2.64 10.10 1.98
C GLY A 261 2.43 9.18 3.18
N GLY A 262 1.66 8.10 3.00
CA GLY A 262 1.61 6.92 3.86
C GLY A 262 0.67 6.98 5.07
N ASP A 263 -0.55 6.48 4.90
CA ASP A 263 -1.49 6.07 5.95
C ASP A 263 -1.86 4.57 5.83
N PHE A 264 -1.81 4.00 4.62
CA PHE A 264 -2.11 2.59 4.30
C PHE A 264 -1.42 2.15 3.00
N ASP A 265 -1.57 0.88 2.61
CA ASP A 265 -0.87 0.30 1.46
C ASP A 265 -1.32 0.79 0.08
N ASP A 266 -0.40 0.78 -0.89
CA ASP A 266 -0.74 0.94 -2.30
C ASP A 266 -1.38 -0.34 -2.86
N ILE A 267 -2.21 -0.20 -3.89
CA ILE A 267 -2.73 -1.36 -4.63
C ILE A 267 -1.66 -1.84 -5.61
N VAL A 268 -1.35 -3.13 -5.59
CA VAL A 268 -0.27 -3.72 -6.40
C VAL A 268 -0.79 -4.65 -7.50
N PRO A 269 -0.03 -4.84 -8.60
CA PRO A 269 -0.38 -5.84 -9.60
C PRO A 269 -0.25 -7.27 -9.05
N PRO A 270 -1.13 -8.21 -9.44
CA PRO A 270 -1.05 -9.62 -9.00
C PRO A 270 0.04 -10.44 -9.70
N THR A 271 0.86 -9.84 -10.57
CA THR A 271 1.80 -10.55 -11.47
C THR A 271 2.88 -11.37 -10.73
N SER A 272 3.18 -11.01 -9.47
CA SER A 272 4.13 -11.75 -8.62
C SER A 272 3.54 -13.05 -8.06
N ILE A 273 2.21 -13.11 -7.89
CA ILE A 273 1.51 -14.23 -7.25
C ILE A 273 0.74 -15.13 -8.24
N GLN A 274 0.74 -14.80 -9.53
CA GLN A 274 0.08 -15.60 -10.56
C GLN A 274 0.88 -16.88 -10.90
N PHE A 275 0.17 -18.00 -10.88
CA PHE A 275 0.65 -19.32 -11.27
C PHE A 275 -0.50 -20.12 -11.91
N PRO A 276 -0.25 -21.03 -12.87
CA PRO A 276 1.04 -21.38 -13.49
C PRO A 276 1.51 -20.36 -14.55
N GLN A 277 0.59 -19.55 -15.06
CA GLN A 277 0.88 -18.58 -16.09
C GLN A 277 0.64 -17.18 -15.54
N LYS A 278 1.61 -16.29 -15.78
CA LYS A 278 1.46 -14.86 -15.53
C LYS A 278 0.66 -14.23 -16.65
N LEU A 279 -0.43 -13.58 -16.31
CA LEU A 279 -1.33 -12.90 -17.22
C LEU A 279 -1.05 -11.40 -17.19
N THR A 280 -1.05 -10.81 -18.38
CA THR A 280 -1.10 -9.37 -18.61
C THR A 280 -2.45 -8.83 -18.12
N SER A 281 -2.49 -7.61 -17.58
CA SER A 281 -3.77 -7.07 -17.09
C SER A 281 -4.70 -6.67 -18.25
N ASP A 282 -6.01 -6.67 -18.01
CA ASP A 282 -7.02 -6.29 -19.01
C ASP A 282 -6.78 -4.88 -19.56
N ARG A 283 -6.26 -3.97 -18.71
CA ARG A 283 -5.87 -2.61 -19.09
C ARG A 283 -4.72 -2.59 -20.07
N GLU A 284 -3.67 -3.38 -19.83
CA GLU A 284 -2.51 -3.48 -20.74
C GLU A 284 -2.93 -4.07 -22.09
N ILE A 285 -3.82 -5.07 -22.10
CA ILE A 285 -4.39 -5.63 -23.33
C ILE A 285 -5.21 -4.56 -24.07
N THR A 286 -6.09 -3.84 -23.36
CA THR A 286 -6.92 -2.77 -23.94
C THR A 286 -6.06 -1.63 -24.49
N GLY A 287 -4.99 -1.26 -23.79
CA GLY A 287 -4.00 -0.27 -24.24
C GLY A 287 -3.33 -0.71 -25.55
N ALA A 288 -2.82 -1.94 -25.60
CA ALA A 288 -2.21 -2.49 -26.81
C ALA A 288 -3.18 -2.59 -28.00
N ILE A 289 -4.45 -2.95 -27.75
CA ILE A 289 -5.50 -2.98 -28.78
C ILE A 289 -5.81 -1.57 -29.28
N THR A 290 -5.90 -0.59 -28.38
CA THR A 290 -6.18 0.81 -28.72
C THR A 290 -5.06 1.35 -29.59
N GLU A 291 -3.80 1.15 -29.18
CA GLU A 291 -2.62 1.53 -29.96
C GLU A 291 -2.59 0.85 -31.34
N ALA A 292 -2.85 -0.46 -31.40
CA ALA A 292 -2.91 -1.18 -32.67
C ALA A 292 -4.05 -0.69 -33.58
N THR A 293 -5.18 -0.30 -33.00
CA THR A 293 -6.33 0.27 -33.72
C THR A 293 -6.01 1.66 -34.25
N GLU A 294 -5.36 2.51 -33.47
CA GLU A 294 -4.90 3.84 -33.89
C GLU A 294 -3.88 3.73 -35.04
N ILE A 295 -2.88 2.86 -34.91
CA ILE A 295 -1.91 2.59 -35.98
C ILE A 295 -2.63 2.10 -37.25
N SER A 296 -3.62 1.21 -37.11
CA SER A 296 -4.41 0.71 -38.24
C SER A 296 -5.23 1.80 -38.92
N GLN A 297 -5.86 2.69 -38.16
CA GLN A 297 -6.60 3.84 -38.72
C GLN A 297 -5.66 4.83 -39.41
N LEU A 298 -4.50 5.13 -38.81
CA LEU A 298 -3.48 5.97 -39.44
C LEU A 298 -2.96 5.35 -40.75
N ALA A 299 -2.76 4.03 -40.79
CA ALA A 299 -2.38 3.31 -41.99
C ALA A 299 -3.47 3.35 -43.07
N LEU A 300 -4.75 3.22 -42.69
CA LEU A 300 -5.88 3.35 -43.61
C LEU A 300 -5.96 4.76 -44.22
N ILE A 301 -5.79 5.81 -43.41
CA ILE A 301 -5.76 7.21 -43.88
C ILE A 301 -4.59 7.42 -44.86
N ARG A 302 -3.41 6.88 -44.57
CA ARG A 302 -2.25 6.92 -45.47
C ARG A 302 -2.50 6.13 -46.77
N SER A 303 -3.20 5.00 -46.70
CA SER A 303 -3.57 4.22 -47.88
C SER A 303 -4.58 4.97 -48.76
N ASN A 304 -5.56 5.67 -48.17
CA ASN A 304 -6.56 6.42 -48.92
C ASN A 304 -5.99 7.68 -49.61
N THR A 305 -5.01 8.34 -48.99
CA THR A 305 -4.27 9.43 -49.64
C THR A 305 -3.42 8.92 -50.80
N LEU A 306 -2.75 7.76 -50.67
CA LEU A 306 -2.05 7.10 -51.79
C LEU A 306 -2.99 6.75 -52.95
N ASN A 307 -4.18 6.22 -52.67
CA ASN A 307 -5.18 5.91 -53.71
C ASN A 307 -5.70 7.17 -54.43
N THR A 308 -5.88 8.27 -53.72
CA THR A 308 -6.31 9.55 -54.32
C THR A 308 -5.28 10.07 -55.31
N TRP A 309 -3.99 10.02 -54.97
CA TRP A 309 -2.90 10.46 -55.85
C TRP A 309 -2.72 9.52 -57.06
N VAL A 310 -2.88 8.21 -56.87
CA VAL A 310 -2.89 7.25 -57.99
C VAL A 310 -4.04 7.60 -58.95
N MET A 311 -5.25 7.86 -58.46
CA MET A 311 -6.39 8.25 -59.28
C MET A 311 -6.17 9.59 -60.00
N ILE A 312 -5.65 10.62 -59.31
CA ILE A 312 -5.32 11.92 -59.91
C ILE A 312 -4.27 11.74 -61.03
N SER A 313 -3.23 10.93 -60.81
CA SER A 313 -2.19 10.68 -61.81
C SER A 313 -2.73 9.94 -63.04
N LEU A 314 -3.68 9.01 -62.86
CA LEU A 314 -4.35 8.31 -63.94
C LEU A 314 -5.21 9.26 -64.79
N VAL A 315 -5.96 10.16 -64.14
CA VAL A 315 -6.80 11.17 -64.82
C VAL A 315 -5.94 12.15 -65.61
N ILE A 316 -4.88 12.69 -65.01
CA ILE A 316 -3.96 13.62 -65.69
C ILE A 316 -3.26 12.92 -66.87
N GLY A 317 -2.80 11.68 -66.68
CA GLY A 317 -2.21 10.88 -67.75
C GLY A 317 -3.17 10.63 -68.91
N GLY A 318 -4.43 10.29 -68.61
CA GLY A 318 -5.48 10.09 -69.62
C GLY A 318 -5.80 11.36 -70.41
N ILE A 319 -5.88 12.52 -69.76
CA ILE A 319 -6.08 13.82 -70.42
C ILE A 319 -4.90 14.12 -71.35
N GLY A 320 -3.66 13.87 -70.91
CA GLY A 320 -2.46 14.06 -71.73
C GLY A 320 -2.47 13.21 -72.99
N ILE A 321 -2.88 11.94 -72.89
CA ILE A 321 -3.04 11.05 -74.05
C ILE A 321 -4.09 11.59 -75.02
N ALA A 322 -5.27 12.01 -74.53
CA ALA A 322 -6.33 12.54 -75.37
C ALA A 322 -5.91 13.81 -76.13
N VAL A 323 -5.22 14.73 -75.45
CA VAL A 323 -4.68 15.96 -76.08
C VAL A 323 -3.63 15.60 -77.14
N SER A 324 -2.75 14.63 -76.87
CA SER A 324 -1.75 14.16 -77.84
C SER A 324 -2.41 13.57 -79.09
N CYS A 325 -3.42 12.70 -78.92
CA CYS A 325 -4.20 12.14 -80.03
C CYS A 325 -4.94 13.22 -80.83
N LEU A 326 -5.52 14.22 -80.17
CA LEU A 326 -6.22 15.32 -80.83
C LEU A 326 -5.24 16.19 -81.65
N SER A 327 -4.06 16.46 -81.11
CA SER A 327 -3.01 17.23 -81.77
C SER A 327 -2.44 16.49 -82.99
N LEU A 328 -2.26 15.17 -82.90
CA LEU A 328 -1.91 14.31 -84.04
C LEU A 328 -3.01 14.33 -85.11
N GLY A 329 -4.28 14.17 -84.73
CA GLY A 329 -5.41 14.21 -85.66
C GLY A 329 -5.54 15.55 -86.41
N LEU A 330 -5.29 16.67 -85.72
CA LEU A 330 -5.27 18.00 -86.34
C LEU A 330 -4.08 18.19 -87.30
N GLN A 331 -2.93 17.57 -87.03
CA GLN A 331 -1.80 17.57 -87.97
C GLN A 331 -2.11 16.78 -89.26
N PHE A 332 -2.81 15.66 -89.16
CA PHE A 332 -3.20 14.86 -90.34
C PHE A 332 -4.33 15.50 -91.16
N ARG A 333 -5.13 16.41 -90.59
CA ARG A 333 -6.21 17.12 -91.30
C ARG A 333 -5.73 18.29 -92.17
N LYS A 334 -4.46 18.71 -92.04
CA LYS A 334 -3.85 19.84 -92.78
C LYS A 334 -3.01 19.41 -93.99
N LYS A 335 -3.12 18.17 -94.45
CA LYS A 335 -2.47 17.70 -95.69
C LYS A 335 -3.50 17.35 -96.76
#